data_AF-A0A961TND2-F1
#
_entry.id   AF-A0A961TND2-F1
#
_cell.length_a   1.000
_cell.length_b   1.000
_cell.length_c   1.000
_cell.angle_alpha   90.00
_cell.angle_beta   90.00
_cell.angle_gamma   90.00
#
_symmetry.space_group_name_H-M   'P 1'
#
loop_
_entity.id
_entity.type
_entity.pdbx_description
1 polymer ?
#
loop_
_entity_poly.entity_id
_entity_poly.type
_entity_poly.pdbx_seq_one_letter_code
_entity_poly.pdbx_strand_id
1 'polypeptide(L)'
;MNCLAHPILDKSGNMPYVTKERSSAMPRPASEVETARLEARVPVHVYEQMQRAARLRGMTLTGYLIATAGEDARRTVEDADVLRLATEDQVRFAKALIDPPAPNARLARAAKRHADLIAPR
;
A
#
# COMPACT_ATOMS: atom_id res chain seq x y z
N MET A 1 -47.19 23.06 -57.13
CA MET A 1 -46.42 21.80 -57.13
C MET A 1 -45.12 22.00 -56.35
N ASN A 2 -44.95 21.18 -55.32
CA ASN A 2 -43.73 20.73 -54.64
C ASN A 2 -42.75 21.71 -53.98
N CYS A 3 -42.90 21.75 -52.65
CA CYS A 3 -41.87 21.76 -51.61
C CYS A 3 -40.62 20.91 -51.95
N LEU A 4 -39.43 21.37 -51.56
CA LEU A 4 -38.37 20.61 -50.85
C LEU A 4 -37.40 21.64 -50.23
N ALA A 5 -37.63 22.03 -48.98
CA ALA A 5 -36.96 21.49 -47.78
C ALA A 5 -35.66 22.24 -47.45
N HIS A 6 -35.80 23.41 -46.81
CA HIS A 6 -34.69 24.00 -46.07
C HIS A 6 -34.47 23.16 -44.79
N PRO A 7 -33.23 22.76 -44.46
CA PRO A 7 -32.95 22.05 -43.22
C PRO A 7 -33.27 22.97 -42.04
N ILE A 8 -34.25 22.55 -41.26
CA ILE A 8 -34.69 23.22 -40.03
C ILE A 8 -33.55 23.03 -39.02
N LEU A 9 -32.77 24.09 -38.79
CA LEU A 9 -31.90 24.19 -37.62
C LEU A 9 -32.78 24.19 -36.37
N ASP A 10 -32.64 23.19 -35.52
CA ASP A 10 -33.18 23.26 -34.17
C ASP A 10 -32.41 24.34 -33.38
N LYS A 11 -33.08 25.00 -32.42
CA LYS A 11 -32.48 26.07 -31.60
C LYS A 11 -31.38 25.58 -30.65
N SER A 12 -30.90 24.35 -30.83
CA SER A 12 -29.85 23.70 -30.06
C SER A 12 -28.81 23.04 -30.96
N GLY A 13 -28.53 23.62 -32.14
CA GLY A 13 -27.27 23.44 -32.86
C GLY A 13 -26.73 22.00 -32.99
N ASN A 14 -27.60 20.99 -33.14
CA ASN A 14 -27.17 19.60 -33.19
C ASN A 14 -27.38 19.03 -34.60
N MET A 15 -26.27 18.76 -35.29
CA MET A 15 -26.29 18.15 -36.63
C MET A 15 -26.72 16.68 -36.56
N PRO A 16 -27.49 16.17 -37.55
CA PRO A 16 -28.12 14.84 -37.49
C PRO A 16 -27.18 13.65 -37.67
N TYR A 17 -25.86 13.85 -37.75
CA TYR A 17 -24.88 12.77 -38.01
C TYR A 17 -24.08 12.32 -36.78
N VAL A 18 -24.37 12.81 -35.57
CA VAL A 18 -23.73 12.29 -34.35
C VAL A 18 -24.72 11.44 -33.55
N THR A 19 -25.23 10.40 -34.19
CA THR A 19 -25.69 9.22 -33.45
C THR A 19 -24.44 8.41 -33.12
N LYS A 20 -23.88 8.57 -31.92
CA LYS A 20 -22.96 7.55 -31.37
C LYS A 20 -23.49 7.06 -30.04
N GLU A 21 -24.09 5.88 -30.15
CA GLU A 21 -24.61 5.08 -29.06
C GLU A 21 -23.51 4.71 -28.06
N ARG A 22 -23.90 4.68 -26.78
CA ARG A 22 -23.47 3.77 -25.72
C ARG A 22 -21.96 3.43 -25.70
N SER A 23 -21.18 4.20 -24.93
CA SER A 23 -19.99 3.65 -24.32
C SER A 23 -20.40 2.76 -23.14
N SER A 24 -20.19 1.46 -23.33
CA SER A 24 -20.10 0.46 -22.30
C SER A 24 -19.25 0.94 -21.11
N ALA A 25 -19.65 0.54 -19.91
CA ALA A 25 -18.80 0.63 -18.73
C ALA A 25 -17.54 -0.22 -18.96
N MET A 26 -16.45 0.43 -19.34
CA MET A 26 -15.12 -0.14 -19.33
C MET A 26 -14.75 -0.48 -17.88
N PRO A 27 -14.29 -1.70 -17.56
CA PRO A 27 -13.67 -1.95 -16.26
C PRO A 27 -12.40 -1.10 -16.18
N ARG A 28 -12.29 -0.28 -15.12
CA ARG A 28 -11.07 0.46 -14.80
C ARG A 28 -9.91 -0.55 -14.76
N PRO A 29 -8.79 -0.31 -15.48
CA PRO A 29 -7.64 -1.19 -15.36
C PRO A 29 -7.19 -1.23 -13.90
N ALA A 30 -7.10 -2.42 -13.34
CA ALA A 30 -6.62 -2.66 -12.00
C ALA A 30 -5.12 -2.33 -11.95
N SER A 31 -4.79 -1.08 -11.65
CA SER A 31 -3.57 -0.58 -11.00
C SER A 31 -3.37 0.89 -11.36
N GLU A 32 -4.26 1.76 -10.88
CA GLU A 32 -3.76 3.08 -10.49
C GLU A 32 -2.76 2.82 -9.37
N VAL A 33 -1.47 3.03 -9.64
CA VAL A 33 -0.46 3.02 -8.57
C VAL A 33 -0.87 4.13 -7.62
N GLU A 34 -1.41 3.75 -6.46
CA GLU A 34 -1.77 4.72 -5.43
C GLU A 34 -0.49 5.44 -4.99
N THR A 35 -0.42 6.73 -5.29
CA THR A 35 0.73 7.56 -4.92
C THR A 35 0.40 8.35 -3.67
N ALA A 36 1.30 8.31 -2.69
CA ALA A 36 1.24 9.16 -1.50
C ALA A 36 2.24 10.32 -1.64
N ARG A 37 1.87 11.51 -1.16
CA ARG A 37 2.77 12.66 -1.11
C ARG A 37 3.55 12.66 0.20
N LEU A 38 4.87 12.80 0.09
CA LEU A 38 5.77 12.98 1.23
C LEU A 38 6.16 14.46 1.33
N GLU A 39 5.64 15.16 2.33
CA GLU A 39 5.97 16.55 2.61
C GLU A 39 6.83 16.64 3.87
N ALA A 40 8.02 17.25 3.76
CA ALA A 40 8.91 17.46 4.90
C ALA A 40 9.67 18.78 4.75
N ARG A 41 9.79 19.52 5.85
CA ARG A 41 10.68 20.68 5.94
C ARG A 41 12.02 20.22 6.49
N VAL A 42 13.08 20.48 5.74
CA VAL A 42 14.43 20.01 6.08
C VAL A 42 15.36 21.21 6.21
N PRO A 43 16.25 21.26 7.22
CA PRO A 43 17.26 22.30 7.30
C PRO A 43 18.17 22.32 6.06
N VAL A 44 18.62 23.51 5.67
CA VAL A 44 19.43 23.71 4.45
C VAL A 44 20.68 22.84 4.43
N HIS A 45 21.37 22.71 5.56
CA HIS A 45 22.59 21.88 5.64
C HIS A 45 22.32 20.40 5.33
N VAL A 46 21.17 19.87 5.77
CA VAL A 46 20.77 18.48 5.49
C VAL A 46 20.40 18.34 4.01
N TYR A 47 19.68 19.32 3.46
CA TYR A 47 19.34 19.35 2.04
C TYR A 47 20.60 19.29 1.15
N GLU A 48 21.60 20.13 1.41
CA GLU A 48 22.86 20.15 0.66
C GLU A 48 23.60 18.81 0.75
N GLN A 49 23.61 18.20 1.93
CA GLN A 49 24.25 16.91 2.16
C GLN A 49 23.56 15.78 1.37
N MET A 50 22.22 15.75 1.37
CA MET A 50 21.43 14.81 0.58
C MET A 50 21.60 15.05 -0.92
N GLN A 51 21.65 16.31 -1.35
CA GLN A 51 21.86 16.67 -2.75
C GLN A 51 23.24 16.21 -3.25
N ARG A 52 24.28 16.34 -2.42
CA ARG A 52 25.61 15.79 -2.71
C ARG A 52 25.59 14.27 -2.78
N ALA A 53 24.95 13.60 -1.83
CA ALA A 53 24.83 12.13 -1.82
C ALA A 53 24.11 11.60 -3.07
N ALA A 54 23.02 12.26 -3.49
CA ALA A 54 22.28 11.92 -4.70
C ALA A 54 23.16 12.03 -5.96
N ARG A 55 23.94 13.12 -6.08
CA ARG A 55 24.91 13.31 -7.17
C ARG A 55 25.96 12.20 -7.20
N LEU A 56 26.51 11.81 -6.05
CA LEU A 56 27.49 10.72 -5.94
C LEU A 56 26.91 9.37 -6.36
N ARG A 57 25.62 9.13 -6.10
CA ARG A 57 24.92 7.92 -6.57
C ARG A 57 24.42 8.02 -8.02
N GLY A 58 24.60 9.14 -8.70
CA GLY A 58 24.15 9.33 -10.08
C GLY A 58 22.63 9.37 -10.25
N MET A 59 21.90 9.83 -9.23
CA MET A 59 20.43 9.87 -9.23
C MET A 59 19.90 11.24 -8.79
N THR A 60 18.62 11.49 -9.04
CA THR A 60 17.94 12.71 -8.56
C THR A 60 17.80 12.69 -7.03
N LEU A 61 17.62 13.86 -6.42
CA LEU A 61 17.39 13.96 -4.97
C LEU A 61 16.14 13.16 -4.55
N THR A 62 15.05 13.27 -5.31
CA THR A 62 13.82 12.50 -5.06
C THR A 62 14.06 11.00 -5.17
N GLY A 63 14.78 10.55 -6.20
CA GLY A 63 15.13 9.13 -6.35
C GLY A 63 15.99 8.62 -5.20
N TYR A 64 16.97 9.42 -4.76
CA TYR A 64 17.80 9.12 -3.59
C TYR A 64 16.97 8.97 -2.32
N LEU A 65 16.02 9.89 -2.07
CA LEU A 65 15.14 9.86 -0.91
C LEU A 65 14.23 8.62 -0.92
N ILE A 66 13.57 8.35 -2.04
CA ILE A 66 12.67 7.18 -2.17
C ILE A 66 13.45 5.89 -1.95
N ALA A 67 14.63 5.75 -2.57
CA ALA A 67 15.44 4.55 -2.42
C ALA A 67 15.95 4.37 -0.98
N THR A 68 16.43 5.44 -0.35
CA THR A 68 16.99 5.37 1.00
C THR A 68 15.89 5.13 2.05
N ALA A 69 14.77 5.84 1.96
CA ALA A 69 13.64 5.67 2.87
C ALA A 69 12.98 4.30 2.69
N GLY A 70 12.83 3.82 1.45
CA GLY A 70 12.27 2.50 1.17
C GLY A 70 13.12 1.37 1.74
N GLU A 71 14.44 1.44 1.56
CA GLU A 71 15.37 0.44 2.11
C GLU A 71 15.38 0.45 3.64
N ASP A 72 15.44 1.64 4.26
CA ASP A 72 15.43 1.79 5.71
C ASP A 72 14.11 1.33 6.33
N ALA A 73 12.98 1.68 5.72
CA ALA A 73 11.66 1.23 6.15
C ALA A 73 11.52 -0.29 6.06
N ARG A 74 11.93 -0.90 4.94
CA ARG A 74 11.91 -2.35 4.75
C ARG A 74 12.74 -3.04 5.82
N ARG A 75 13.97 -2.58 6.03
CA ARG A 75 14.87 -3.14 7.04
C ARG A 75 14.29 -2.99 8.45
N THR A 76 13.70 -1.84 8.77
CA THR A 76 13.10 -1.58 10.09
C THR A 76 11.91 -2.51 10.36
N VAL A 77 11.05 -2.74 9.36
CA VAL A 77 9.93 -3.67 9.47
C VAL A 77 10.43 -5.11 9.60
N GLU A 78 11.38 -5.52 8.76
CA GLU A 78 11.98 -6.86 8.84
C GLU A 78 12.65 -7.10 10.21
N ASP A 79 13.40 -6.14 10.73
CA ASP A 79 14.04 -6.26 12.04
C ASP A 79 13.03 -6.29 13.20
N ALA A 80 11.85 -5.67 13.04
CA ALA A 80 10.77 -5.73 14.02
C ALA A 80 10.00 -7.06 13.96
N ASP A 81 9.79 -7.62 12.77
CA ASP A 81 9.05 -8.86 12.56
C ASP A 81 9.90 -10.11 12.86
N VAL A 82 11.23 -10.02 12.76
CA VAL A 82 12.13 -11.14 13.00
C VAL A 82 12.49 -11.26 14.49
N LEU A 83 11.91 -12.27 15.15
CA LEU A 83 12.33 -12.70 16.48
C LEU A 83 13.69 -13.41 16.43
N ARG A 84 14.77 -12.66 16.72
CA ARG A 84 16.12 -13.22 16.85
C ARG A 84 16.28 -13.85 18.23
N LEU A 85 16.22 -15.18 18.29
CA LEU A 85 16.43 -15.96 19.50
C LEU A 85 17.90 -16.37 19.64
N ALA A 86 18.42 -16.42 20.86
CA ALA A 86 19.70 -17.07 21.16
C ALA A 86 19.61 -18.56 20.78
N THR A 87 20.73 -19.21 20.48
CA THR A 87 20.76 -20.62 20.03
C THR A 87 20.06 -21.56 21.02
N GLU A 88 20.22 -21.34 22.33
CA GLU A 88 19.55 -22.12 23.36
C GLU A 88 18.02 -21.98 23.31
N ASP A 89 17.54 -20.76 23.08
CA ASP A 89 16.12 -20.46 22.96
C ASP A 89 15.54 -20.99 21.66
N GLN A 90 16.30 -20.97 20.55
CA GLN A 90 15.89 -21.61 19.28
C GLN A 90 15.66 -23.11 19.48
N VAL A 91 16.57 -23.81 20.16
CA VAL A 91 16.43 -25.24 20.46
C VAL A 91 15.22 -25.49 21.34
N ARG A 92 14.99 -24.66 22.37
CA ARG A 92 13.83 -24.78 23.26
C ARG A 92 12.52 -24.54 22.51
N PHE A 93 12.48 -23.53 21.66
CA PHE A 93 11.33 -23.19 20.84
C PHE A 93 11.02 -24.29 19.82
N ALA A 94 12.03 -24.79 19.11
CA ALA A 94 11.88 -25.90 18.17
C ALA A 94 11.38 -27.18 18.86
N LYS A 95 11.92 -27.51 20.04
CA LYS A 95 11.42 -28.64 20.84
C LYS A 95 9.95 -28.46 21.22
N ALA A 96 9.55 -27.27 21.65
CA ALA A 96 8.15 -26.98 22.01
C ALA A 96 7.19 -27.03 20.80
N LEU A 97 7.67 -26.84 19.57
CA LEU A 97 6.88 -27.02 18.35
C LEU A 97 6.77 -28.49 17.91
N ILE A 98 7.86 -29.24 18.01
CA ILE A 98 7.94 -30.64 17.57
C ILE A 98 7.26 -31.57 18.58
N ASP A 99 7.49 -31.35 19.88
CA ASP A 99 6.93 -32.11 20.99
C ASP A 99 6.30 -31.14 21.99
N PRO A 100 5.05 -30.69 21.73
CA PRO A 100 4.41 -29.67 22.53
C PRO A 100 4.12 -30.19 23.95
N PRO A 101 4.64 -29.54 25.01
CA PRO A 101 4.38 -29.97 26.37
C PRO A 101 2.92 -29.72 26.76
N ALA A 102 2.40 -30.56 27.65
CA ALA A 102 1.04 -30.39 28.17
C ALA A 102 0.88 -29.01 28.85
N PRO A 103 -0.25 -28.31 28.62
CA PRO A 103 -0.48 -27.00 29.22
C PRO A 103 -0.58 -27.13 30.74
N ASN A 104 0.14 -26.28 31.47
CA ASN A 104 0.05 -26.27 32.92
C ASN A 104 -1.31 -25.73 33.41
N ALA A 105 -1.65 -26.01 34.67
CA ALA A 105 -2.93 -25.60 35.25
C ALA A 105 -3.19 -24.08 35.17
N ARG A 106 -2.14 -23.25 35.18
CA ARG A 106 -2.27 -21.79 35.08
C ARG A 106 -2.64 -21.36 33.64
N LEU A 107 -2.03 -21.98 32.63
CA LEU A 107 -2.31 -21.75 31.22
C LEU A 107 -3.74 -22.20 30.87
N ALA A 108 -4.16 -23.37 31.36
CA ALA A 108 -5.53 -23.86 31.17
C ALA A 108 -6.58 -22.88 31.75
N ARG A 109 -6.36 -22.38 32.96
CA ARG A 109 -7.22 -21.35 33.56
C ARG A 109 -7.22 -20.04 32.77
N ALA A 110 -6.08 -19.63 32.21
CA ALA A 110 -5.99 -18.41 31.41
C ALA A 110 -6.74 -18.55 30.08
N ALA A 111 -6.59 -19.69 29.40
CA ALA A 111 -7.32 -19.99 28.17
C ALA A 111 -8.84 -19.95 28.39
N LYS A 112 -9.33 -20.53 29.50
CA LYS A 112 -10.75 -20.47 29.87
C LYS A 112 -11.24 -19.03 30.03
N ARG A 113 -10.54 -18.20 30.83
CA ARG A 113 -10.91 -16.78 31.02
C ARG A 113 -10.93 -16.01 29.69
N HIS A 114 -9.96 -16.28 28.82
CA HIS A 114 -9.89 -15.62 27.52
C HIS A 114 -11.06 -16.03 26.61
N ALA A 115 -11.44 -17.30 26.59
CA ALA A 115 -12.60 -17.77 25.84
C ALA A 115 -13.90 -17.10 26.34
N ASP A 116 -14.07 -16.97 27.66
CA ASP A 116 -15.23 -16.30 28.26
C ASP A 116 -15.28 -14.79 27.90
N LEU A 117 -14.13 -14.14 27.67
CA LEU A 117 -14.01 -12.73 27.28
C LEU A 117 -14.28 -12.46 25.79
N ILE A 118 -13.95 -13.42 24.91
CA ILE A 118 -14.02 -13.27 23.45
C ILE A 118 -15.27 -13.90 22.84
N ALA A 119 -15.96 -14.79 23.55
CA ALA A 119 -17.23 -15.33 23.08
C ALA A 119 -18.19 -14.17 22.71
N PRO A 120 -18.79 -14.18 21.51
CA PRO A 120 -19.80 -13.18 21.15
C PRO A 120 -20.94 -13.31 22.15
N ARG A 121 -21.40 -12.17 22.67
CA ARG A 121 -22.60 -12.09 23.49
C ARG A 121 -23.84 -12.51 22.73
#